data_AF-A0AB39BP31-F1
#
_entry.id   AF-A0AB39BP31-F1
#
_cell.length_a   1.000
_cell.length_b   1.000
_cell.length_c   1.000
_cell.angle_alpha   90.00
_cell.angle_beta   90.00
_cell.angle_gamma   90.00
#
_symmetry.space_group_name_H-M   'P 1'
#
loop_
_entity.id
_entity.type
_entity.pdbx_description
1 polymer ?
#
loop_
_entity_poly.entity_id
_entity_poly.type
_entity_poly.pdbx_seq_one_letter_code
_entity_poly.pdbx_strand_id
1 'polypeptide(L)'
;MNESNLLTFSDEEILKRYELFVGNFLIDEEKVNRKEILPRLWSITVQGKDFNVTIELKNIGDWYGVAQWCAVVREPNGDQSNYLLFEREIEEWAAEQRKSRGLE
;
A
#
# COMPACT_ATOMS: atom_id res chain seq x y z
N MET A 1 15.28 -29.30 15.93
CA MET A 1 15.22 -28.94 14.50
C MET A 1 14.24 -27.79 14.42
N ASN A 2 14.72 -26.57 14.21
CA ASN A 2 13.83 -25.42 13.98
C ASN A 2 13.26 -25.59 12.58
N GLU A 3 12.00 -25.99 12.47
CA GLU A 3 11.24 -25.79 11.25
C GLU A 3 11.20 -24.29 11.00
N SER A 4 12.01 -23.84 10.05
CA SER A 4 11.85 -22.53 9.45
C SER A 4 10.47 -22.53 8.79
N ASN A 5 9.44 -22.12 9.54
CA ASN A 5 8.15 -21.76 8.99
C ASN A 5 8.41 -20.70 7.91
N LEU A 6 8.46 -21.16 6.67
CA LEU A 6 8.46 -20.29 5.50
C LEU A 6 7.19 -19.44 5.62
N LEU A 7 7.38 -18.15 5.87
CA LEU A 7 6.31 -17.15 5.90
C LEU A 7 5.80 -16.95 4.47
N THR A 8 5.10 -17.94 3.91
CA THR A 8 4.39 -17.79 2.65
C THR A 8 3.03 -17.18 2.93
N PHE A 9 2.83 -15.91 2.56
CA PHE A 9 1.51 -15.29 2.57
C PHE A 9 0.67 -15.87 1.43
N SER A 10 -0.59 -16.17 1.71
CA SER A 10 -1.57 -16.52 0.69
C SER A 10 -1.97 -15.30 -0.15
N ASP A 11 -2.41 -15.53 -1.38
CA ASP A 11 -2.92 -14.47 -2.27
C ASP A 11 -4.07 -13.67 -1.61
N GLU A 12 -4.91 -14.33 -0.81
CA GLU A 12 -6.00 -13.68 -0.08
C GLU A 12 -5.49 -12.72 1.00
N GLU A 13 -4.45 -13.10 1.74
CA GLU A 13 -3.82 -12.22 2.74
C GLU A 13 -3.15 -11.01 2.10
N ILE A 14 -2.46 -11.21 0.98
CA ILE A 14 -1.83 -10.13 0.21
C ILE A 14 -2.89 -9.14 -0.27
N LEU A 15 -4.02 -9.64 -0.79
CA LEU A 15 -5.13 -8.79 -1.23
C LEU A 15 -5.73 -8.00 -0.06
N LYS A 16 -6.01 -8.65 1.07
CA LYS A 16 -6.53 -7.97 2.27
C LYS A 16 -5.60 -6.85 2.74
N ARG A 17 -4.28 -7.11 2.74
CA ARG A 17 -3.28 -6.11 3.12
C ARG A 17 -3.18 -4.96 2.12
N TYR A 18 -3.29 -5.26 0.83
CA TYR A 18 -3.34 -4.26 -0.22
C TYR A 18 -4.57 -3.36 -0.10
N GLU A 19 -5.75 -3.93 0.12
CA GLU A 19 -6.99 -3.18 0.33
C GLU A 19 -6.91 -2.31 1.59
N LEU A 20 -6.34 -2.83 2.68
CA LEU A 20 -6.08 -2.07 3.90
C LEU A 20 -5.13 -0.89 3.64
N PHE A 21 -4.06 -1.10 2.88
CA PHE A 21 -3.14 -0.04 2.48
C PHE A 21 -3.85 1.06 1.69
N VAL A 22 -4.63 0.70 0.65
CA VAL A 22 -5.39 1.66 -0.17
C VAL A 22 -6.42 2.42 0.67
N GLY A 23 -7.14 1.73 1.56
CA GLY A 23 -8.12 2.33 2.45
C GLY A 23 -7.50 3.33 3.43
N ASN A 24 -6.32 2.99 3.96
CA ASN A 24 -5.57 3.85 4.88
C ASN A 24 -4.74 4.93 4.17
N PHE A 25 -4.55 4.83 2.85
CA PHE A 25 -3.76 5.80 2.11
C PHE A 25 -4.40 7.18 2.20
N LEU A 26 -3.72 8.13 2.85
CA LEU A 26 -4.25 9.46 3.18
C LEU A 26 -5.54 9.41 4.04
N ILE A 27 -5.64 8.50 5.01
CA ILE A 27 -6.84 8.38 5.86
C ILE A 27 -7.19 9.67 6.62
N ASP A 28 -6.19 10.43 7.02
CA ASP A 28 -6.36 11.69 7.77
C ASP A 28 -6.61 12.91 6.86
N GLU A 29 -6.64 12.70 5.53
CA GLU A 29 -6.86 13.76 4.57
C GLU A 29 -8.35 13.87 4.24
N GLU A 30 -8.90 15.08 4.33
CA GLU A 30 -10.30 15.31 3.98
C GLU A 30 -10.51 15.24 2.46
N LYS A 31 -11.72 14.82 2.05
CA LYS A 31 -12.15 14.77 0.64
C LYS A 31 -11.27 13.91 -0.27
N VAL A 32 -10.63 12.88 0.30
CA VAL A 32 -9.97 11.84 -0.50
C VAL A 32 -11.02 11.00 -1.21
N ASN A 33 -10.90 10.92 -2.54
CA ASN A 33 -11.69 10.04 -3.37
C ASN A 33 -10.81 8.87 -3.83
N ARG A 34 -11.25 7.64 -3.53
CA ARG A 34 -10.60 6.39 -3.90
C ARG A 34 -11.49 5.67 -4.90
N LYS A 35 -10.98 5.40 -6.09
CA LYS A 35 -11.71 4.72 -7.15
C LYS A 35 -10.89 3.59 -7.71
N GLU A 36 -11.40 2.36 -7.63
CA GLU A 36 -10.83 1.26 -8.39
C GLU A 36 -11.14 1.46 -9.89
N ILE A 37 -10.10 1.54 -10.70
CA ILE A 37 -10.22 1.78 -12.15
C ILE A 37 -10.03 0.50 -12.97
N LEU A 38 -9.23 -0.44 -12.46
CA LEU A 38 -9.05 -1.80 -12.94
C LEU A 38 -8.83 -2.72 -11.72
N PRO A 39 -9.00 -4.05 -11.84
CA PRO A 39 -8.75 -4.95 -10.72
C PRO A 39 -7.35 -4.73 -10.13
N ARG A 40 -7.29 -4.42 -8.82
CA ARG A 40 -6.04 -4.16 -8.09
C ARG A 40 -5.27 -2.90 -8.55
N LEU A 41 -5.97 -1.96 -9.19
CA LEU A 41 -5.46 -0.66 -9.58
C LEU A 41 -6.44 0.43 -9.16
N TRP A 42 -5.99 1.26 -8.23
CA TRP A 42 -6.76 2.33 -7.63
C TRP A 42 -6.25 3.69 -8.08
N SER A 43 -7.16 4.62 -8.32
CA SER A 43 -6.86 6.05 -8.42
C SER A 43 -7.27 6.71 -7.11
N ILE A 44 -6.35 7.47 -6.52
CA ILE A 44 -6.59 8.27 -5.32
C ILE A 44 -6.40 9.74 -5.68
N THR A 45 -7.43 10.53 -5.45
CA THR A 45 -7.43 11.98 -5.68
C THR A 45 -7.88 12.71 -4.42
N VAL A 46 -7.42 13.94 -4.24
CA VAL A 46 -7.89 14.81 -3.15
C VAL A 46 -8.64 15.99 -3.75
N GLN A 47 -9.94 16.11 -3.47
CA GLN A 47 -10.74 17.18 -4.08
C GLN A 47 -10.25 18.55 -3.64
N GLY A 48 -10.04 19.45 -4.61
CA GLY A 48 -9.55 20.81 -4.37
C GLY A 48 -8.03 20.90 -4.21
N LYS A 49 -7.30 19.79 -4.37
CA LYS A 49 -5.83 19.79 -4.51
C LYS A 49 -5.47 19.26 -5.90
N ASP A 50 -4.36 19.73 -6.44
CA ASP A 50 -3.74 19.13 -7.63
C ASP A 50 -2.96 17.87 -7.22
N PHE A 51 -3.68 16.88 -6.69
CA PHE A 51 -3.12 15.62 -6.22
C PHE A 51 -3.90 14.45 -6.81
N ASN A 52 -3.20 13.60 -7.55
CA ASN A 52 -3.74 12.39 -8.15
C ASN A 52 -2.64 11.33 -8.19
N VAL A 53 -2.88 10.16 -7.60
CA VAL A 53 -1.93 9.05 -7.66
C VAL A 53 -2.65 7.78 -8.08
N THR A 54 -1.91 6.87 -8.71
CA THR A 54 -2.38 5.51 -8.95
C THR A 54 -1.67 4.55 -8.01
N ILE A 55 -2.39 3.61 -7.42
CA ILE A 55 -1.84 2.58 -6.56
C ILE A 55 -2.12 1.22 -7.19
N GLU A 56 -1.08 0.43 -7.41
CA GLU A 56 -1.13 -0.88 -8.09
C GLU A 56 -0.52 -1.97 -7.21
N LEU A 57 -1.14 -3.15 -7.12
CA LEU A 57 -0.53 -4.31 -6.48
C LEU A 57 0.44 -5.00 -7.45
N LYS A 58 1.72 -5.12 -7.08
CA LYS A 58 2.72 -5.84 -7.87
C LYS A 58 3.44 -6.91 -7.07
N ASN A 59 3.68 -8.04 -7.73
CA ASN A 59 4.68 -9.01 -7.30
C ASN A 59 6.05 -8.54 -7.82
N ILE A 60 7.01 -8.40 -6.92
CA ILE A 60 8.36 -7.87 -7.23
C ILE A 60 9.45 -8.94 -7.18
N GLY A 61 9.08 -10.19 -6.93
CA GLY A 61 10.01 -11.30 -6.92
C GLY A 61 9.64 -12.39 -5.92
N ASP A 62 10.52 -13.37 -5.87
CA ASP A 62 10.47 -14.47 -4.91
C ASP A 62 11.81 -14.47 -4.16
N TRP A 63 11.76 -14.45 -2.83
CA TRP A 63 12.93 -14.50 -1.97
C TRP A 63 12.84 -15.71 -1.04
N TYR A 64 13.73 -16.69 -1.25
CA TYR A 64 13.74 -17.97 -0.53
C TYR A 64 12.41 -18.75 -0.57
N GLY A 65 11.65 -18.68 -1.66
CA GLY A 65 10.35 -19.38 -1.80
C GLY A 65 9.17 -18.57 -1.26
N VAL A 66 9.38 -17.28 -0.95
CA VAL A 66 8.34 -16.35 -0.48
C VAL A 66 8.13 -15.26 -1.52
N ALA A 67 6.94 -15.22 -2.10
CA ALA A 67 6.54 -14.16 -3.01
C ALA A 67 6.49 -12.80 -2.30
N GLN A 68 7.19 -11.82 -2.86
CA GLN A 68 7.23 -10.45 -2.36
C GLN A 68 6.24 -9.58 -3.13
N TRP A 69 5.35 -8.94 -2.40
CA TRP A 69 4.30 -8.08 -2.96
C TRP A 69 4.39 -6.67 -2.39
N CYS A 70 4.14 -5.68 -3.24
CA CYS A 70 4.14 -4.28 -2.86
C CYS A 70 2.95 -3.53 -3.48
N ALA A 71 2.54 -2.45 -2.79
CA ALA A 71 1.74 -1.40 -3.38
C ALA A 71 2.67 -0.39 -4.06
N VAL A 72 2.54 -0.24 -5.37
CA VAL A 72 3.27 0.76 -6.15
C VAL A 72 2.39 2.00 -6.27
N VAL A 73 2.79 3.08 -5.62
CA VAL A 73 2.16 4.39 -5.73
C VAL A 73 2.88 5.16 -6.83
N ARG A 74 2.16 5.59 -7.87
CA ARG A 74 2.70 6.45 -8.92
C ARG A 74 2.06 7.82 -8.89
N GLU A 75 2.91 8.83 -8.96
CA GLU A 75 2.52 10.23 -9.10
C GLU A 75 2.31 10.60 -10.58
N PRO A 76 1.61 11.71 -10.90
CA PRO A 76 1.33 12.12 -12.27
C PRO A 76 2.59 12.47 -13.07
N ASN A 77 3.66 12.85 -12.38
CA ASN A 77 4.96 13.17 -12.97
C ASN A 77 5.74 11.90 -13.40
N GLY A 78 5.25 10.70 -13.06
CA GLY A 78 5.87 9.41 -13.37
C GLY A 78 6.72 8.83 -12.26
N ASP A 79 6.94 9.55 -11.15
CA ASP A 79 7.66 9.07 -9.99
C ASP A 79 6.90 7.92 -9.32
N GLN A 80 7.65 6.97 -8.77
CA GLN A 80 7.09 5.75 -8.17
C GLN A 80 7.71 5.49 -6.80
N SER A 81 6.85 5.15 -5.86
CA SER A 81 7.21 4.70 -4.52
C SER A 81 6.63 3.31 -4.29
N ASN A 82 7.49 2.37 -3.85
CA ASN A 82 7.09 0.99 -3.60
C ASN A 82 6.96 0.77 -2.09
N TYR A 83 5.78 0.31 -1.66
CA TYR A 83 5.49 0.01 -0.26
C TYR A 83 5.28 -1.48 -0.10
N LEU A 84 6.15 -2.14 0.66
CA LEU A 84 5.98 -3.56 0.92
C LEU A 84 4.74 -3.78 1.79
N LEU A 85 3.99 -4.85 1.49
CA LEU A 85 2.73 -5.16 2.17
C LEU A 85 2.93 -6.08 3.38
N PHE A 86 3.97 -5.84 4.17
CA PHE A 86 4.12 -6.51 5.47
C PHE A 86 3.31 -5.75 6.52
N GLU A 87 2.63 -6.49 7.40
CA GLU A 87 1.76 -5.93 8.43
C GLU A 87 2.45 -4.85 9.25
N ARG A 88 3.69 -5.11 9.68
CA ARG A 88 4.51 -4.16 10.42
C ARG A 88 4.81 -2.88 9.63
N GLU A 89 5.10 -2.99 8.33
CA GLU A 89 5.39 -1.83 7.49
C GLU A 89 4.15 -0.99 7.23
N ILE A 90 2.97 -1.62 7.10
CA ILE A 90 1.69 -0.92 6.98
C ILE A 90 1.37 -0.14 8.27
N GLU A 91 1.61 -0.75 9.44
CA GLU A 91 1.41 -0.11 10.74
C GLU A 91 2.41 1.02 11.01
N GLU A 92 3.70 0.79 10.75
CA GLU A 92 4.76 1.80 10.89
C GLU A 92 4.48 2.99 9.97
N TRP A 93 4.10 2.75 8.71
CA TRP A 93 3.72 3.83 7.79
C TRP A 93 2.48 4.61 8.26
N ALA A 94 1.43 3.91 8.71
CA ALA A 94 0.23 4.58 9.22
C ALA A 94 0.55 5.44 10.46
N ALA A 95 1.45 4.99 11.32
CA ALA A 95 1.94 5.76 12.46
C ALA A 95 2.78 6.98 12.03
N GLU A 96 3.69 6.83 11.06
CA GLU A 96 4.47 7.93 10.51
C GLU A 96 3.59 9.01 9.85
N GLN A 97 2.55 8.61 9.12
CA GLN A 97 1.58 9.55 8.55
C GLN A 97 0.88 10.38 9.63
N ARG A 98 0.43 9.76 10.73
CA ARG A 98 -0.18 10.48 11.87
C ARG A 98 0.79 11.46 12.52
N LYS A 99 2.03 11.01 12.77
CA LYS A 99 3.08 11.81 13.41
C LYS A 99 3.50 13.01 12.55
N SER A 100 3.72 12.79 11.25
CA SER A 100 4.11 13.86 10.31
C SER A 100 3.07 14.98 10.20
N ARG A 101 1.82 14.68 10.57
CA ARG A 101 0.67 15.61 10.54
C ARG A 101 0.35 16.23 11.91
N GLY A 102 1.12 15.91 12.95
CA GLY A 102 0.94 16.48 14.30
C GLY A 102 -0.33 16.00 15.02
N LEU A 103 -0.80 14.78 14.72
CA LEU A 103 -1.99 14.17 15.33
C LEU A 103 -1.66 13.32 16.58
N GLU A 104 -0.54 13.60 17.26
CA GLU A 104 -0.14 12.96 18.54
C GLU A 104 -0.45 13.86 19.75
#